data_AF-A0A450S300-F1
#
_entry.id   AF-A0A450S300-F1
#
_cell.length_a   1.000
_cell.length_b   1.000
_cell.length_c   1.000
_cell.angle_alpha   90.00
_cell.angle_beta   90.00
_cell.angle_gamma   90.00
#
_symmetry.space_group_name_H-M   'P 1'
#
loop_
_entity.id
_entity.type
_entity.pdbx_description
1 polymer ?
#
loop_
_entity_poly.entity_id
_entity_poly.type
_entity_poly.pdbx_seq_one_letter_code
_entity_poly.pdbx_strand_id
1 'polypeptide(L)' 'MNTEYTAVMRQEGDWWVGWIQEVPGVNCQERTYEELKETLKITLREALASF' A
#
# COMPACT_ATOMS: atom_id res chain seq x y z
N MET A 1 -0.49 20.63 4.48
CA MET A 1 -1.66 19.97 3.85
C MET A 1 -1.68 18.55 4.36
N ASN A 2 -2.84 18.06 4.81
CA ASN A 2 -2.99 16.65 5.18
C ASN A 2 -3.60 15.95 3.96
N THR A 3 -2.75 15.31 3.16
CA THR A 3 -3.21 14.54 2.00
C THR A 3 -3.56 13.15 2.48
N GLU A 4 -4.82 12.77 2.33
CA GLU A 4 -5.29 11.41 2.62
C GLU A 4 -5.20 10.56 1.35
N TYR A 5 -4.89 9.28 1.52
CA TYR A 5 -4.77 8.29 0.46
C TYR A 5 -5.57 7.05 0.83
N THR A 6 -6.16 6.41 -0.18
CA THR A 6 -7.04 5.26 0.01
C THR A 6 -6.32 3.97 -0.37
N ALA A 7 -6.08 3.11 0.62
CA ALA A 7 -5.56 1.77 0.40
C ALA A 7 -6.71 0.78 0.19
N VAL A 8 -6.68 0.03 -0.91
CA VAL A 8 -7.50 -1.18 -1.06
C VAL A 8 -6.63 -2.36 -0.61
N MET A 9 -7.15 -3.17 0.31
CA MET A 9 -6.45 -4.33 0.86
C MET A 9 -7.39 -5.53 0.85
N ARG A 10 -6.90 -6.66 0.36
CA ARG A 10 -7.66 -7.90 0.21
C ARG A 10 -6.79 -9.08 0.61
N GLN A 11 -7.40 -10.07 1.25
CA GLN A 11 -6.79 -11.39 1.41
C GLN A 11 -7.10 -12.27 0.18
N GLU A 12 -6.06 -12.79 -0.47
CA GLU A 12 -6.12 -13.76 -1.56
C GLU A 12 -5.36 -15.03 -1.16
N GLY A 13 -6.10 -16.04 -0.69
CA GLY A 13 -5.51 -17.25 -0.10
C GLY A 13 -4.69 -16.94 1.15
N ASP A 14 -3.44 -17.39 1.17
CA ASP A 14 -2.48 -17.19 2.27
C ASP A 14 -1.69 -15.87 2.16
N TRP A 15 -2.16 -14.94 1.34
CA TRP A 15 -1.51 -13.65 1.10
C TRP A 15 -2.51 -12.50 1.25
N TRP A 16 -1.99 -11.37 1.68
CA TRP A 16 -2.64 -10.07 1.61
C TRP A 16 -2.05 -9.30 0.44
N VAL A 17 -2.92 -8.75 -0.42
CA VAL A 17 -2.55 -7.92 -1.58
C VAL A 17 -3.23 -6.57 -1.41
N GLY A 18 -2.51 -5.48 -1.72
CA GLY A 18 -3.10 -4.16 -1.68
C GLY A 18 -2.40 -3.12 -2.54
N TRP A 19 -3.09 -2.01 -2.77
CA TRP A 19 -2.62 -0.89 -3.59
C TRP A 19 -3.25 0.44 -3.15
N ILE A 20 -2.59 1.55 -3.49
CA ILE A 20 -3.10 2.90 -3.27
C ILE A 20 -3.87 3.35 -4.51
N GLN A 21 -5.14 3.75 -4.36
CA GLN A 21 -6.00 4.08 -5.49
C GLN A 21 -5.51 5.31 -6.27
N GLU A 22 -4.96 6.28 -5.55
CA GLU A 22 -4.54 7.57 -6.11
C GLU A 22 -3.12 7.52 -6.72
N VAL A 23 -2.33 6.48 -6.44
CA VAL A 23 -0.92 6.39 -6.88
C VAL A 23 -0.69 5.07 -7.63
N PRO A 24 -0.80 5.09 -8.97
CA PRO A 24 -0.51 3.92 -9.79
C PRO A 24 0.90 3.38 -9.55
N GLY A 25 1.02 2.05 -9.42
CA GLY A 25 2.30 1.37 -9.16
C GLY A 25 2.69 1.27 -7.68
N VAL A 26 1.93 1.88 -6.76
CA VAL A 26 2.09 1.61 -5.33
C VAL A 26 1.19 0.44 -4.96
N ASN A 27 1.76 -0.77 -5.08
CA ASN A 27 1.11 -2.02 -4.72
C ASN A 27 2.10 -2.95 -4.01
N CYS A 28 1.60 -3.72 -3.05
CA CYS A 28 2.39 -4.64 -2.25
C CYS A 28 1.62 -5.94 -2.02
N GLN A 29 2.34 -7.00 -1.65
CA GLN A 29 1.76 -8.24 -1.13
C GLN A 29 2.56 -8.72 0.07
N GLU A 30 1.89 -9.18 1.12
CA GLU A 30 2.52 -9.65 2.36
C GLU A 30 1.74 -10.82 2.97
N ARG A 31 2.30 -11.48 3.98
CA ARG A 31 1.65 -12.62 4.63
C ARG A 31 0.56 -12.22 5.62
N THR A 32 0.65 -11.02 6.18
CA THR A 32 -0.32 -10.51 7.15
C THR A 32 -0.87 -9.15 6.74
N TYR A 33 -2.02 -8.79 7.29
CA TYR A 33 -2.65 -7.49 7.06
C TYR A 33 -1.76 -6.34 7.58
N GLU A 34 -1.16 -6.52 8.76
CA GLU A 34 -0.29 -5.54 9.41
C GLU A 34 0.97 -5.28 8.60
N GLU A 35 1.62 -6.33 8.11
CA GLU A 35 2.79 -6.21 7.22
C GLU A 35 2.40 -5.47 5.94
N LEU A 36 1.31 -5.89 5.27
CA LEU A 36 0.85 -5.23 4.04
C LEU A 36 0.61 -3.74 4.27
N LYS A 37 -0.05 -3.40 5.38
CA LYS A 37 -0.35 -2.02 5.75
C LYS A 37 0.92 -1.20 5.94
N GLU A 38 1.94 -1.76 6.59
CA GLU A 38 3.18 -1.04 6.83
C GLU A 38 4.02 -0.91 5.56
N THR A 39 4.15 -1.98 4.77
CA THR A 39 4.84 -1.93 3.47
C THR A 39 4.19 -0.91 2.55
N LEU A 40 2.85 -0.88 2.42
CA LEU A 40 2.13 0.11 1.60
C LEU A 40 2.42 1.55 2.03
N LYS A 41 2.53 1.84 3.33
CA LYS A 41 2.89 3.19 3.80
C LYS A 41 4.32 3.56 3.44
N ILE A 42 5.26 2.62 3.57
CA ILE A 42 6.67 2.86 3.23
C ILE A 42 6.78 3.13 1.74
N THR A 43 6.25 2.24 0.91
CA THR A 43 6.29 2.39 -0.56
C THR A 43 5.56 3.64 -1.03
N LEU A 44 4.44 4.03 -0.41
CA LEU A 44 3.77 5.29 -0.71
C LEU A 44 4.67 6.51 -0.40
N ARG A 45 5.36 6.52 0.75
CA ARG A 45 6.29 7.61 1.09
C ARG A 45 7.44 7.69 0.10
N GLU A 46 8.01 6.56 -0.31
CA GLU A 46 9.10 6.49 -1.30
C GLU A 46 8.64 6.99 -2.66
N ALA A 47 7.44 6.58 -3.10
CA ALA A 47 6.85 7.03 -4.36
C ALA A 47 6.64 8.56 -4.35
N LEU A 48 6.10 9.12 -3.26
CA LEU A 48 5.86 10.55 -3.12
C LEU A 48 7.14 11.38 -2.99
N ALA A 49 8.23 10.79 -2.48
CA ALA A 49 9.53 11.44 -2.38
C ALA A 49 10.33 11.42 -3.69
N SER A 50 9.87 10.65 -4.69
CA SER A 50 10.52 10.49 -5.99
C SER A 50 10.04 11.51 -7.04
N PHE A 51 9.28 12.54 -6.63
CA PHE A 51 8.76 13.62 -7.48
C PHE A 51 9.19 15.00 -6.97
#